data_AF-A0A0F8W3C4-F1
#
_entry.id   AF-A0A0F8W3C4-F1
#
_cell.length_a   1.000
_cell.length_b   1.000
_cell.length_c   1.000
_cell.angle_alpha   90.00
_cell.angle_beta   90.00
_cell.angle_gamma   90.00
#
_symmetry.space_group_name_H-M   'P 1'
#
loop_
_entity.id
_entity.type
_entity.pdbx_description
1 polymer ?
#
loop_
_entity_poly.entity_id
_entity_poly.type
_entity_poly.pdbx_seq_one_letter_code
_entity_poly.pdbx_strand_id
1 'polypeptide(L)'
;MMNEVKDNQISLDDIEVPEKIPAKFINNRVIVFNPLFASYLYVKGINGQRFFGSPLGISKPRLEYFSKPSELSLIEARYLSEKDYITIFDVKDNKYLTSEEFHQIAKKIHNKFEEKYIIYKDLREKGYIPRPGLKFGADYVTYRKGPGLEHSLFMVHVLPHDSEITAIDMVRAGRLATSVRKKFVIANPLTKSYYFFEWFKP
;
A
#
# COMPACT_ATOMS: atom_id res chain seq x y z
N MET A 1 -22.16 37.14 0.98
CA MET A 1 -21.22 36.80 -0.11
C MET A 1 -20.13 35.93 0.49
N MET A 2 -20.29 34.61 0.40
CA MET A 2 -19.21 33.68 0.76
C MET A 2 -18.15 33.81 -0.31
N ASN A 3 -16.94 34.22 0.08
CA ASN A 3 -15.79 34.23 -0.80
C ASN A 3 -15.54 32.79 -1.26
N GLU A 4 -15.87 32.51 -2.52
CA GLU A 4 -15.28 31.41 -3.26
C GLU A 4 -13.78 31.65 -3.28
N VAL A 5 -13.06 30.98 -2.38
CA VAL A 5 -11.63 30.79 -2.54
C VAL A 5 -11.48 30.03 -3.85
N LYS A 6 -11.08 30.75 -4.91
CA LYS A 6 -10.66 30.15 -6.17
C LYS A 6 -9.62 29.11 -5.84
N ASP A 7 -10.01 27.85 -6.00
CA ASP A 7 -9.14 26.69 -5.87
C ASP A 7 -8.15 26.79 -7.03
N ASN A 8 -7.05 27.52 -6.83
CA ASN A 8 -5.91 27.44 -7.74
C ASN A 8 -5.49 25.98 -7.71
N GLN A 9 -5.86 25.22 -8.74
CA GLN A 9 -5.45 23.83 -8.91
C GLN A 9 -3.93 23.79 -8.85
N ILE A 10 -3.39 23.37 -7.71
CA ILE A 10 -1.95 23.23 -7.54
C ILE A 10 -1.49 22.14 -8.50
N SER A 11 -0.70 22.54 -9.50
CA SER A 11 -0.03 21.62 -10.41
C SER A 11 0.97 20.78 -9.61
N LEU A 12 0.88 19.45 -9.72
CA LEU A 12 1.85 18.55 -9.12
C LEU A 12 3.11 18.37 -9.97
N ASP A 13 3.14 18.93 -11.19
CA ASP A 13 4.26 18.82 -12.12
C ASP A 13 5.41 19.77 -11.79
N ASP A 14 5.11 20.89 -11.13
CA ASP A 14 6.07 21.97 -10.85
C ASP A 14 6.54 21.97 -9.38
N ILE A 15 6.38 20.86 -8.67
CA ILE A 15 6.69 20.77 -7.24
C ILE A 15 8.15 20.37 -7.03
N GLU A 16 8.88 21.19 -6.28
CA GLU A 16 10.14 20.78 -5.66
C GLU A 16 9.86 19.81 -4.53
N VAL A 17 10.24 18.55 -4.73
CA VAL A 17 10.13 17.49 -3.72
C VAL A 17 11.50 17.27 -3.10
N PRO A 18 11.60 17.20 -1.76
CA PRO A 18 12.87 16.88 -1.11
C PRO A 18 13.34 15.48 -1.53
N GLU A 19 14.66 15.26 -1.46
CA GLU A 19 15.26 13.95 -1.73
C GLU A 19 14.60 12.83 -0.89
N LYS A 20 14.27 13.14 0.37
CA LYS A 20 13.55 12.25 1.27
C LYS A 20 12.32 12.95 1.84
N ILE A 21 11.15 12.38 1.60
CA ILE A 21 9.89 12.95 2.08
C ILE A 21 9.76 12.69 3.59
N PRO A 22 9.52 13.74 4.42
CA PRO A 22 9.38 13.57 5.86
C PRO A 22 8.04 12.92 6.23
N ALA A 23 8.11 11.86 7.03
CA ALA A 23 6.97 11.20 7.64
C ALA A 23 7.15 11.11 9.17
N LYS A 24 6.05 11.03 9.91
CA LYS A 24 6.06 10.88 11.37
C LYS A 24 5.41 9.57 11.77
N PHE A 25 6.03 8.86 12.70
CA PHE A 25 5.47 7.69 13.36
C PHE A 25 4.75 8.12 14.65
N ILE A 26 3.43 7.90 14.71
CA ILE A 26 2.55 8.31 15.81
C ILE A 26 1.52 7.20 16.04
N ASN A 27 1.42 6.67 17.25
CA ASN A 27 0.41 5.68 17.64
C ASN A 27 0.29 4.51 16.63
N ASN A 28 1.43 3.89 16.30
CA ASN A 28 1.51 2.76 15.36
C ASN A 28 1.13 3.10 13.89
N ARG A 29 1.07 4.38 13.53
CA ARG A 29 0.78 4.86 12.17
C ARG A 29 1.91 5.71 11.65
N VAL A 30 2.14 5.68 10.35
CA VAL A 30 3.09 6.56 9.67
C VAL A 30 2.32 7.57 8.85
N ILE A 31 2.51 8.86 9.12
CA ILE A 31 1.74 9.95 8.52
C ILE A 31 2.68 10.90 7.79
N VAL A 32 2.38 11.16 6.53
CA VAL A 32 2.94 12.26 5.75
C VAL A 32 2.03 13.47 5.93
N PHE A 33 2.45 14.40 6.80
CA PHE A 33 1.62 15.53 7.20
C PHE A 33 1.49 16.61 6.14
N ASN A 34 2.55 16.83 5.33
CA ASN A 34 2.51 17.82 4.26
C ASN A 34 1.61 17.30 3.11
N PRO A 35 0.48 17.97 2.80
CA PRO A 35 -0.44 17.53 1.75
C PRO A 35 0.18 17.49 0.35
N LEU A 36 1.15 18.36 0.06
CA LEU A 36 1.86 18.35 -1.23
C LEU A 36 2.66 17.06 -1.40
N PHE A 37 3.44 16.67 -0.39
CA PHE A 37 4.23 15.44 -0.45
C PHE A 37 3.35 14.19 -0.41
N ALA A 38 2.27 14.23 0.38
CA ALA A 38 1.26 13.18 0.39
C ALA A 38 0.61 13.00 -0.99
N SER A 39 0.21 14.11 -1.64
CA SER A 39 -0.32 14.13 -3.00
C SER A 39 0.69 13.61 -4.01
N TYR A 40 1.94 14.05 -3.89
CA TYR A 40 3.02 13.61 -4.76
C TYR A 40 3.22 12.10 -4.70
N LEU A 41 3.38 11.51 -3.50
CA LEU A 41 3.53 10.07 -3.30
C LEU A 41 2.37 9.25 -3.86
N TYR A 42 1.15 9.79 -3.79
CA TYR A 42 -0.04 9.10 -4.28
C TYR A 42 -0.20 9.22 -5.80
N VAL A 43 -0.04 10.42 -6.37
CA VAL A 43 -0.39 10.73 -7.77
C VAL A 43 0.79 10.56 -8.72
N LYS A 44 1.93 11.22 -8.43
CA LYS A 44 3.12 11.23 -9.29
C LYS A 44 4.05 10.06 -8.95
N GLY A 45 4.21 9.79 -7.66
CA GLY A 45 5.07 8.73 -7.16
C GLY A 45 6.56 9.07 -7.25
N ILE A 46 7.40 8.09 -6.92
CA ILE A 46 8.86 8.19 -7.00
C ILE A 46 9.36 7.08 -7.90
N ASN A 47 10.22 7.41 -8.88
CA ASN A 47 10.77 6.44 -9.85
C ASN A 47 9.68 5.60 -10.54
N GLY A 48 8.58 6.25 -10.96
CA GLY A 48 7.45 5.61 -11.62
C GLY A 48 6.52 4.81 -10.71
N GLN A 49 6.82 4.71 -9.41
CA GLN A 49 5.99 3.99 -8.44
C GLN A 49 5.08 4.97 -7.69
N ARG A 50 3.77 4.81 -7.88
CA ARG A 50 2.73 5.70 -7.31
C ARG A 50 1.72 4.95 -6.44
N PHE A 51 0.71 5.66 -5.95
CA PHE A 51 -0.34 5.18 -5.03
C PHE A 51 0.18 4.69 -3.69
N PHE A 52 1.11 5.44 -3.09
CA PHE A 52 1.49 5.21 -1.70
C PHE A 52 0.54 5.93 -0.75
N GLY A 53 0.13 5.22 0.31
CA GLY A 53 -0.66 5.76 1.40
C GLY A 53 -2.15 5.93 1.09
N SER A 54 -2.87 6.43 2.08
CA SER A 54 -4.30 6.72 2.02
C SER A 54 -4.56 8.10 2.62
N PRO A 55 -5.01 9.08 1.81
CA PRO A 55 -5.33 10.41 2.31
C PRO A 55 -6.44 10.36 3.36
N LEU A 56 -6.23 11.05 4.48
CA LEU A 56 -7.14 10.99 5.61
C LEU A 56 -8.50 11.59 5.26
N GLY A 57 -9.56 10.81 5.48
CA GLY A 57 -10.94 11.21 5.18
C GLY A 57 -11.34 11.11 3.70
N ILE A 58 -10.46 10.64 2.81
CA ILE A 58 -10.76 10.53 1.38
C ILE A 58 -10.65 9.06 0.95
N SER A 59 -11.81 8.41 0.73
CA SER A 59 -11.84 7.00 0.32
C SER A 59 -11.38 6.74 -1.12
N LYS A 60 -11.59 7.70 -2.02
CA LYS A 60 -11.22 7.62 -3.44
C LYS A 60 -10.63 8.96 -3.90
N PRO A 61 -9.34 9.20 -3.63
CA PRO A 61 -8.68 10.42 -4.07
C PRO A 61 -8.69 10.51 -5.59
N ARG A 62 -8.98 11.71 -6.11
CA ARG A 62 -8.74 12.04 -7.51
C ARG A 62 -7.24 12.07 -7.77
N LEU A 63 -6.82 11.90 -9.03
CA LEU A 63 -5.40 11.90 -9.42
C LEU A 63 -4.89 13.33 -9.61
N GLU A 64 -5.17 14.18 -8.64
CA GLU A 64 -4.81 15.58 -8.56
C GLU A 64 -4.39 15.92 -7.13
N TYR A 65 -3.95 17.15 -6.89
CA TYR A 65 -3.61 17.60 -5.55
C TYR A 65 -4.79 17.43 -4.58
N PHE A 66 -4.49 16.97 -3.36
CA PHE A 66 -5.44 16.97 -2.24
C PHE A 66 -4.82 17.62 -1.01
N SER A 67 -5.60 18.47 -0.34
CA SER A 67 -5.19 19.24 0.84
C SER A 67 -5.31 18.46 2.16
N LYS A 68 -4.97 17.16 2.14
CA LYS A 68 -5.03 16.27 3.31
C LYS A 68 -3.72 15.51 3.53
N PRO A 69 -3.32 15.26 4.79
CA PRO A 69 -2.28 14.30 5.11
C PRO A 69 -2.61 12.90 4.59
N SER A 70 -1.59 12.07 4.40
CA SER A 70 -1.75 10.67 3.99
C SER A 70 -1.13 9.72 5.01
N GLU A 71 -1.86 8.67 5.35
CA GLU A 71 -1.37 7.58 6.18
C GLU A 71 -0.75 6.51 5.29
N LEU A 72 0.52 6.20 5.55
CA LEU A 72 1.20 5.05 4.97
C LEU A 72 0.92 3.83 5.85
N SER A 73 0.55 2.70 5.23
CA SER A 73 0.61 1.43 5.95
C SER A 73 2.04 1.14 6.41
N LEU A 74 2.20 0.36 7.49
CA LEU A 74 3.54 0.00 7.98
C LEU A 74 4.40 -0.71 6.92
N ILE A 75 3.75 -1.48 6.05
CA ILE A 75 4.38 -2.16 4.91
C ILE A 75 4.85 -1.15 3.85
N GLU A 76 4.02 -0.16 3.49
CA GLU A 76 4.40 0.93 2.58
C GLU A 76 5.54 1.77 3.14
N ALA A 77 5.44 2.16 4.42
CA ALA A 77 6.47 2.94 5.10
C ALA A 77 7.80 2.19 5.15
N ARG A 78 7.77 0.88 5.44
CA ARG A 78 8.98 0.04 5.43
C ARG A 78 9.62 -0.01 4.04
N TYR A 79 8.81 -0.17 3.00
CA TYR A 79 9.27 -0.20 1.61
C TYR A 79 9.92 1.12 1.19
N LEU A 80 9.23 2.24 1.43
CA LEU A 80 9.73 3.57 1.08
C LEU A 80 10.97 3.94 1.89
N SER A 81 11.03 3.57 3.17
CA SER A 81 12.22 3.76 4.00
C SER A 81 13.39 2.88 3.55
N GLU A 82 13.14 1.64 3.09
CA GLU A 82 14.21 0.78 2.54
C GLU A 82 14.86 1.37 1.30
N LYS A 83 14.04 1.98 0.44
CA LYS A 83 14.50 2.64 -0.80
C LYS A 83 15.04 4.05 -0.54
N ASP A 84 15.10 4.47 0.73
CA ASP A 84 15.59 5.78 1.15
C ASP A 84 14.78 6.97 0.63
N TYR A 85 13.49 6.74 0.29
CA TYR A 85 12.59 7.77 -0.26
C TYR A 85 11.89 8.61 0.82
N ILE A 86 11.86 8.13 2.06
CA ILE A 86 11.24 8.84 3.18
C ILE A 86 12.14 8.80 4.41
N THR A 87 12.00 9.81 5.26
CA THR A 87 12.47 9.75 6.65
C THR A 87 11.31 9.50 7.58
N ILE A 88 11.53 8.73 8.65
CA ILE A 88 10.50 8.45 9.67
C ILE A 88 10.98 9.00 11.00
N PHE A 89 10.26 9.99 11.52
CA PHE A 89 10.51 10.56 12.84
C PHE A 89 9.54 9.96 13.87
N ASP A 90 10.06 9.29 14.89
CA ASP A 90 9.26 8.81 16.02
C ASP A 90 8.98 9.97 16.98
N VAL A 91 7.70 10.33 17.09
CA VAL A 91 7.26 11.44 17.95
C VAL A 91 7.34 11.07 19.43
N LYS A 92 7.23 9.78 19.78
CA LYS A 92 7.27 9.32 21.17
C LYS A 92 8.70 9.39 21.73
N ASP A 93 9.66 8.88 20.97
CA ASP A 93 11.07 8.80 21.39
C ASP A 93 11.90 9.99 20.89
N ASN A 94 11.27 10.93 20.16
CA ASN A 94 11.87 12.16 19.64
C ASN A 94 13.16 11.91 18.82
N LYS A 95 13.15 10.88 17.97
CA LYS A 95 14.30 10.48 17.15
C LYS A 95 13.90 10.08 15.74
N TYR A 96 14.84 10.18 14.80
CA TYR A 96 14.69 9.54 13.50
C TYR A 96 14.96 8.04 13.62
N LEU A 97 14.11 7.23 12.97
CA LEU A 97 14.27 5.79 12.90
C LEU A 97 15.05 5.43 11.64
N THR A 98 16.08 4.61 11.81
CA THR A 98 16.69 3.89 10.69
C THR A 98 15.70 2.89 10.09
N SER A 99 15.96 2.48 8.85
CA SER A 99 15.13 1.48 8.16
C SER A 99 14.98 0.18 8.96
N GLU A 100 16.05 -0.22 9.64
CA GLU A 100 16.08 -1.44 10.47
C GLU A 100 15.35 -1.26 11.81
N GLU A 101 15.52 -0.13 12.49
CA GLU A 101 14.74 0.14 13.71
C GLU A 101 13.23 0.16 13.42
N PHE A 102 12.82 0.83 12.34
CA PHE A 102 11.43 0.85 11.94
C PHE A 102 10.92 -0.54 11.57
N HIS A 103 11.74 -1.36 10.90
CA HIS A 103 11.40 -2.75 10.58
C HIS A 103 11.07 -3.56 11.85
N GLN A 104 11.91 -3.48 12.88
CA GLN A 104 11.68 -4.19 14.15
C GLN A 104 10.42 -3.71 14.87
N ILE A 105 10.11 -2.40 14.81
CA ILE A 105 8.88 -1.84 15.36
C ILE A 105 7.66 -2.37 14.59
N ALA A 106 7.68 -2.27 13.25
CA ALA A 106 6.58 -2.69 12.40
C ALA A 106 6.26 -4.19 12.54
N LYS A 107 7.30 -5.03 12.68
CA LYS A 107 7.16 -6.46 12.93
C LYS A 107 6.40 -6.80 14.21
N LYS A 108 6.58 -6.02 15.27
CA LYS A 108 5.87 -6.20 16.55
C LYS A 108 4.40 -5.78 16.48
N ILE A 109 4.07 -4.82 15.61
CA ILE A 109 2.73 -4.23 15.52
C ILE A 109 1.84 -4.99 14.54
N HIS A 110 2.39 -5.39 13.40
CA HIS A 110 1.61 -5.89 12.27
C HIS A 110 1.65 -7.41 12.19
N ASN A 111 0.48 -8.05 12.17
CA ASN A 111 0.39 -9.50 12.02
C ASN A 111 0.97 -9.99 10.69
N LYS A 112 1.79 -11.05 10.72
CA LYS A 112 2.48 -11.62 9.55
C LYS A 112 3.22 -10.56 8.71
N PHE A 113 3.86 -9.60 9.40
CA PHE A 113 4.48 -8.46 8.74
C PHE A 113 5.55 -8.87 7.73
N GLU A 114 6.42 -9.80 8.09
CA GLU A 114 7.56 -10.24 7.27
C GLU A 114 7.08 -10.83 5.95
N GLU A 115 6.17 -11.79 6.03
CA GLU A 115 5.64 -12.51 4.89
C GLU A 115 4.91 -11.55 3.95
N LYS A 116 4.09 -10.67 4.52
CA LYS A 116 3.36 -9.65 3.78
C LYS A 116 4.30 -8.64 3.14
N TYR A 117 5.37 -8.25 3.82
CA TYR A 117 6.35 -7.31 3.30
C TYR A 117 7.14 -7.89 2.13
N ILE A 118 7.58 -9.15 2.24
CA ILE A 118 8.29 -9.87 1.16
C ILE A 118 7.45 -9.87 -0.12
N ILE A 119 6.17 -10.23 -0.03
CA ILE A 119 5.27 -10.24 -1.19
C ILE A 119 4.97 -8.82 -1.69
N TYR A 120 4.77 -7.85 -0.78
CA TYR A 120 4.56 -6.46 -1.17
C TYR A 120 5.73 -5.91 -2.01
N LYS A 121 6.95 -6.14 -1.53
CA LYS A 121 8.19 -5.72 -2.19
C LYS A 121 8.32 -6.39 -3.55
N ASP A 122 8.14 -7.71 -3.62
CA ASP A 122 8.22 -8.46 -4.89
C ASP A 122 7.18 -7.97 -5.91
N LEU A 123 5.94 -7.69 -5.48
CA LEU A 123 4.90 -7.12 -6.35
C LEU A 123 5.28 -5.71 -6.85
N ARG A 124 5.80 -4.84 -5.97
CA ARG A 124 6.26 -3.49 -6.36
C ARG A 124 7.41 -3.55 -7.35
N GLU A 125 8.38 -4.44 -7.13
CA GLU A 125 9.54 -4.63 -8.01
C GLU A 125 9.14 -5.20 -9.37
N LYS A 126 8.06 -6.00 -9.43
CA LYS A 126 7.44 -6.47 -10.68
C LYS A 126 6.55 -5.43 -11.37
N GLY A 127 6.46 -4.21 -10.84
CA GLY A 127 5.67 -3.11 -11.42
C GLY A 127 4.16 -3.16 -11.09
N TYR A 128 3.75 -4.01 -10.15
CA TYR A 128 2.38 -4.00 -9.64
C TYR A 128 2.22 -2.99 -8.50
N ILE A 129 0.99 -2.52 -8.32
CA ILE A 129 0.58 -1.62 -7.26
C ILE A 129 -0.28 -2.42 -6.26
N PRO A 130 0.32 -3.03 -5.22
CA PRO A 130 -0.42 -3.68 -4.15
C PRO A 130 -1.11 -2.63 -3.25
N ARG A 131 -2.38 -2.87 -2.94
CA ARG A 131 -3.20 -2.10 -1.99
C ARG A 131 -3.86 -3.04 -0.98
N PRO A 132 -4.24 -2.55 0.23
CA PRO A 132 -4.90 -3.39 1.23
C PRO A 132 -6.14 -4.10 0.66
N GLY A 133 -6.17 -5.43 0.78
CA GLY A 133 -7.22 -6.29 0.25
C GLY A 133 -8.42 -6.51 1.17
N LEU A 134 -8.47 -5.87 2.35
CA LEU A 134 -9.45 -6.14 3.40
C LEU A 134 -10.90 -6.10 2.90
N LYS A 135 -11.24 -5.14 2.02
CA LYS A 135 -12.59 -5.01 1.43
C LYS A 135 -13.00 -6.22 0.55
N PHE A 136 -12.03 -7.02 0.15
CA PHE A 136 -12.19 -8.21 -0.68
C PHE A 136 -11.89 -9.50 0.09
N GLY A 137 -11.57 -9.41 1.39
CA GLY A 137 -11.18 -10.57 2.19
C GLY A 137 -9.79 -11.13 1.86
N ALA A 138 -8.93 -10.33 1.21
CA ALA A 138 -7.56 -10.70 0.84
C ALA A 138 -6.53 -9.84 1.60
N ASP A 139 -5.26 -10.25 1.58
CA ASP A 139 -4.18 -9.40 2.12
C ASP A 139 -3.91 -8.21 1.20
N TYR A 140 -3.83 -8.47 -0.10
CA TYR A 140 -3.68 -7.44 -1.12
C TYR A 140 -4.68 -7.58 -2.27
N VAL A 141 -5.00 -6.46 -2.87
CA VAL A 141 -5.46 -6.38 -4.25
C VAL A 141 -4.41 -5.65 -5.08
N THR A 142 -4.16 -6.14 -6.28
CA THR A 142 -3.09 -5.60 -7.13
C THR A 142 -3.64 -4.94 -8.38
N TYR A 143 -2.95 -3.89 -8.81
CA TYR A 143 -3.22 -3.16 -10.04
C TYR A 143 -1.93 -3.08 -10.88
N ARG A 144 -2.04 -2.93 -12.19
CA ARG A 144 -1.00 -2.44 -13.11
C ARG A 144 -1.02 -0.91 -13.21
N LYS A 145 -2.20 -0.31 -13.45
CA LYS A 145 -2.33 1.15 -13.61
C LYS A 145 -2.66 1.86 -12.30
N GLY A 146 -3.46 1.24 -11.43
CA GLY A 146 -3.83 1.78 -10.12
C GLY A 146 -5.33 1.90 -9.88
N PRO A 147 -5.74 2.14 -8.62
CA PRO A 147 -7.14 2.30 -8.26
C PRO A 147 -7.79 3.49 -8.98
N GLY A 148 -8.99 3.29 -9.54
CA GLY A 148 -9.73 4.31 -10.29
C GLY A 148 -9.36 4.42 -11.77
N LEU A 149 -8.22 3.86 -12.18
CA LEU A 149 -7.79 3.78 -13.58
C LEU A 149 -8.11 2.43 -14.23
N GLU A 150 -8.22 1.40 -13.41
CA GLU A 150 -8.60 0.05 -13.84
C GLU A 150 -9.20 -0.73 -12.66
N HIS A 151 -9.77 -1.89 -12.98
CA HIS A 151 -10.14 -2.88 -11.96
C HIS A 151 -8.90 -3.63 -11.47
N SER A 152 -8.85 -3.94 -10.18
CA SER A 152 -7.79 -4.79 -9.61
C SER A 152 -7.78 -6.17 -10.28
N LEU A 153 -6.58 -6.65 -10.61
CA LEU A 153 -6.35 -7.88 -11.35
C LEU A 153 -6.43 -9.13 -10.46
N PHE A 154 -5.73 -9.09 -9.32
CA PHE A 154 -5.55 -10.23 -8.45
C PHE A 154 -6.00 -9.92 -7.03
N MET A 155 -6.61 -10.91 -6.39
CA MET A 155 -6.79 -10.97 -4.95
C MET A 155 -5.72 -11.89 -4.38
N VAL A 156 -4.74 -11.31 -3.69
CA VAL A 156 -3.55 -12.01 -3.22
C VAL A 156 -3.70 -12.31 -1.73
N HIS A 157 -3.60 -13.60 -1.40
CA HIS A 157 -3.44 -14.10 -0.03
C HIS A 157 -2.00 -14.51 0.20
N VAL A 158 -1.39 -13.99 1.25
CA VAL A 158 -0.02 -14.32 1.62
C VAL A 158 -0.07 -15.47 2.62
N LEU A 159 0.39 -16.64 2.19
CA LEU A 159 0.41 -17.85 3.00
C LEU A 159 1.87 -18.28 3.20
N PRO A 160 2.38 -18.27 4.46
CA PRO A 160 3.64 -18.90 4.81
C PRO A 160 3.75 -20.34 4.31
N HIS A 161 4.97 -20.81 4.07
CA HIS A 161 5.23 -22.12 3.45
C HIS A 161 4.66 -23.30 4.26
N ASP A 162 4.65 -23.18 5.59
CA ASP A 162 4.15 -24.15 6.56
C ASP A 162 2.67 -23.96 6.89
N SER A 163 1.96 -23.08 6.19
CA SER A 163 0.53 -22.88 6.42
C SER A 163 -0.26 -24.05 5.88
N GLU A 164 -1.06 -24.65 6.75
CA GLU A 164 -2.09 -25.60 6.36
C GLU A 164 -3.25 -24.87 5.66
N ILE A 165 -3.71 -25.42 4.54
CA ILE A 165 -4.84 -24.91 3.77
C ILE A 165 -5.90 -25.99 3.72
N THR A 166 -7.08 -25.71 4.28
CA THR A 166 -8.19 -26.66 4.22
C THR A 166 -8.95 -26.52 2.90
N ALA A 167 -9.65 -27.57 2.48
CA ALA A 167 -10.56 -27.49 1.34
C ALA A 167 -11.64 -26.41 1.52
N ILE A 168 -12.07 -26.16 2.77
CA ILE A 168 -13.04 -25.12 3.10
C ILE A 168 -12.46 -23.72 2.81
N ASP A 169 -11.19 -23.49 3.12
CA ASP A 169 -10.53 -22.21 2.83
C ASP A 169 -10.48 -21.95 1.32
N MET A 170 -10.21 -22.98 0.52
CA MET A 170 -10.23 -22.88 -0.93
C MET A 170 -11.63 -22.57 -1.49
N VAL A 171 -12.68 -23.21 -0.95
CA VAL A 171 -14.06 -22.92 -1.36
C VAL A 171 -14.46 -21.48 -0.97
N ARG A 172 -14.08 -21.02 0.22
CA ARG A 172 -14.32 -19.63 0.66
C ARG A 172 -13.61 -18.62 -0.24
N ALA A 173 -12.34 -18.86 -0.52
CA ALA A 173 -11.54 -18.07 -1.46
C ALA A 173 -12.18 -18.00 -2.84
N GLY A 174 -12.58 -19.16 -3.40
CA GLY A 174 -13.27 -19.25 -4.69
C GLY A 174 -14.58 -18.48 -4.70
N ARG A 175 -15.38 -18.57 -3.64
CA ARG A 175 -16.64 -17.81 -3.50
C ARG A 175 -16.40 -16.30 -3.52
N LEU A 176 -15.45 -15.80 -2.71
CA LEU A 176 -15.12 -14.37 -2.64
C LEU A 176 -14.64 -13.86 -4.00
N ALA A 177 -13.71 -14.58 -4.63
CA ALA A 177 -13.14 -14.23 -5.92
C ALA A 177 -14.19 -14.20 -7.05
N THR A 178 -15.12 -15.16 -7.06
CA THR A 178 -16.20 -15.26 -8.04
C THR A 178 -17.17 -14.07 -7.93
N SER A 179 -17.54 -13.66 -6.71
CA SER A 179 -18.46 -12.52 -6.50
C SER A 179 -17.91 -11.19 -7.05
N VAL A 180 -16.59 -11.00 -7.02
CA VAL A 180 -15.96 -9.75 -7.50
C VAL A 180 -15.25 -9.89 -8.85
N ARG A 181 -15.40 -11.06 -9.50
CA ARG A 181 -14.80 -11.46 -10.79
C ARG A 181 -13.30 -11.20 -10.84
N LYS A 182 -12.55 -11.64 -9.82
CA LYS A 182 -11.08 -11.49 -9.74
C LYS A 182 -10.42 -12.84 -9.70
N LYS A 183 -9.19 -12.93 -10.18
CA LYS A 183 -8.40 -14.16 -10.02
C LYS A 183 -7.89 -14.23 -8.58
N PHE A 184 -8.17 -15.34 -7.93
CA PHE A 184 -7.63 -15.64 -6.61
C PHE A 184 -6.19 -16.11 -6.76
N VAL A 185 -5.31 -15.56 -5.92
CA VAL A 185 -3.89 -15.86 -5.96
C VAL A 185 -3.39 -16.14 -4.55
N ILE A 186 -2.71 -17.27 -4.39
CA ILE A 186 -1.91 -17.54 -3.19
C ILE A 186 -0.47 -17.17 -3.50
N ALA A 187 0.14 -16.33 -2.66
CA ALA A 187 1.54 -15.95 -2.74
C ALA A 187 2.33 -16.61 -1.61
N ASN A 188 3.38 -17.34 -1.98
CA ASN A 188 4.32 -17.95 -1.04
C ASN A 188 5.52 -16.99 -0.82
N PRO A 189 5.71 -16.45 0.39
CA PRO A 189 6.79 -15.51 0.69
C PRO A 189 8.19 -16.15 0.62
N LEU A 190 8.32 -17.45 0.90
CA LEU A 190 9.62 -18.13 0.93
C LEU A 190 10.26 -18.20 -0.46
N THR A 191 9.46 -18.58 -1.46
CA THR A 191 9.90 -18.78 -2.85
C THR A 191 9.51 -17.64 -3.79
N LYS A 192 8.71 -16.67 -3.31
CA LYS A 192 8.09 -15.60 -4.12
C LYS A 192 7.31 -16.16 -5.32
N SER A 193 6.69 -17.34 -5.14
CA SER A 193 5.84 -17.98 -6.14
C SER A 193 4.36 -17.63 -5.94
N TYR A 194 3.61 -17.65 -7.04
CA TYR A 194 2.20 -17.24 -7.10
C TYR A 194 1.38 -18.33 -7.76
N TYR A 195 0.38 -18.84 -7.04
CA TYR A 195 -0.53 -19.90 -7.50
C TYR A 195 -1.88 -19.28 -7.84
N PHE A 196 -2.28 -19.38 -9.11
CA PHE A 196 -3.52 -18.82 -9.62
C PHE A 196 -4.62 -19.86 -9.59
N PHE A 197 -5.79 -19.46 -9.08
CA PHE A 197 -6.96 -20.33 -9.03
C PHE A 197 -8.11 -19.68 -9.78
N GLU A 198 -8.77 -20.49 -10.59
CA GLU A 198 -9.98 -20.13 -11.31
C GLU A 198 -11.03 -21.20 -11.05
N TRP A 199 -12.28 -20.78 -10.91
CA TRP A 199 -13.37 -21.72 -10.73
C TRP A 199 -13.58 -22.49 -12.04
N PHE A 200 -13.33 -23.79 -12.00
CA PHE A 200 -13.49 -24.66 -13.15
C PHE A 200 -14.90 -25.30 -13.14
N LYS A 201 -15.61 -25.17 -14.26
CA LYS A 201 -16.83 -25.94 -14.53
C LYS A 201 -16.44 -27.00 -15.57
N PRO A 202 -16.35 -28.28 -15.16
CA PRO A 202 -15.99 -29.38 -16.06
C PRO A 202 -17.02 -29.59 -17.18
#